data_AF-A0A965Q3P8-F1
#
_entry.id   AF-A0A965Q3P8-F1
#
_cell.length_a   1.000
_cell.length_b   1.000
_cell.length_c   1.000
_cell.angle_alpha   90.00
_cell.angle_beta   90.00
_cell.angle_gamma   90.00
#
_symmetry.space_group_name_H-M   'P 1'
#
loop_
_entity.id
_entity.type
_entity.pdbx_description
1 polymer ?
#
loop_
_entity_poly.entity_id
_entity_poly.type
_entity_poly.pdbx_seq_one_letter_code
_entity_poly.pdbx_strand_id
1 'polypeptide(L)' 'MSRFRPRYLSYAALVLLVLPFALAFITSLFTEGDMWNEGTGGGAWLWLLFLSLPGAFLLFLTSIIWWLIRDIKKRGN' A
#
# COMPACT_ATOMS: atom_id res chain seq x y z
N MET A 1 -17.49 1.15 -20.94
CA MET A 1 -16.85 1.93 -19.84
C MET A 1 -17.01 1.17 -18.54
N SER A 2 -15.93 0.61 -17.98
CA SER A 2 -15.99 -0.12 -16.71
C SER A 2 -16.33 0.85 -15.58
N ARG A 3 -17.30 0.52 -14.73
CA ARG A 3 -17.61 1.32 -13.53
C ARG A 3 -16.42 1.23 -12.59
N PHE A 4 -15.63 2.30 -12.52
CA PHE A 4 -14.54 2.43 -11.56
C PHE A 4 -15.12 2.27 -10.14
N ARG A 5 -14.70 1.21 -9.42
CA ARG A 5 -15.13 0.97 -8.04
C ARG A 5 -13.97 1.33 -7.11
N PRO A 6 -14.11 2.34 -6.23
CA PRO A 6 -13.02 2.80 -5.37
C PRO A 6 -12.59 1.78 -4.32
N ARG A 7 -13.38 0.73 -4.10
CA ARG A 7 -12.99 -0.43 -3.30
C ARG A 7 -11.66 -1.05 -3.78
N TYR A 8 -11.36 -0.99 -5.09
CA TYR A 8 -10.10 -1.48 -5.63
C TYR A 8 -8.90 -0.60 -5.25
N LEU A 9 -9.11 0.69 -4.96
CA LEU A 9 -8.04 1.60 -4.52
C LEU A 9 -7.52 1.23 -3.13
N SER A 10 -8.42 0.86 -2.22
CA SER A 10 -8.03 0.39 -0.88
C SER A 10 -7.26 -0.92 -0.93
N TYR A 11 -7.63 -1.87 -1.81
CA TYR A 11 -6.85 -3.09 -1.98
C TYR A 11 -5.48 -2.82 -2.59
N ALA A 12 -5.39 -1.93 -3.58
CA ALA A 12 -4.12 -1.52 -4.17
C ALA A 12 -3.21 -0.83 -3.13
N ALA A 13 -3.77 0.02 -2.26
CA ALA A 13 -3.03 0.64 -1.16
C ALA A 13 -2.45 -0.40 -0.19
N LEU A 14 -3.24 -1.42 0.18
CA LEU A 14 -2.77 -2.49 1.05
C LEU A 14 -1.67 -3.32 0.40
N VAL A 15 -1.79 -3.64 -0.89
CA VAL A 15 -0.73 -4.36 -1.63
C VAL A 15 0.55 -3.54 -1.66
N LEU A 16 0.49 -2.24 -1.96
CA LEU A 16 1.67 -1.38 -1.95
C LEU A 16 2.35 -1.30 -0.58
N LEU A 17 1.59 -1.38 0.51
CA LEU A 17 2.12 -1.37 1.87
C LEU A 17 2.76 -2.70 2.25
N VAL A 18 2.11 -3.82 1.92
CA VAL A 18 2.52 -5.16 2.36
C VAL A 18 3.62 -5.76 1.48
N LEU A 19 3.62 -5.45 0.18
CA LEU A 19 4.53 -6.07 -0.79
C LEU A 19 6.03 -5.82 -0.47
N PRO A 20 6.48 -4.59 -0.18
CA PRO A 20 7.88 -4.34 0.20
C PRO A 20 8.30 -5.11 1.43
N PHE A 21 7.41 -5.17 2.43
CA PHE A 21 7.66 -5.87 3.68
C PHE A 21 7.75 -7.38 3.48
N ALA A 22 6.85 -7.95 2.68
CA ALA A 22 6.88 -9.36 2.30
C ALA A 22 8.16 -9.71 1.51
N LEU A 23 8.60 -8.84 0.61
CA LEU A 23 9.85 -9.03 -0.14
C LEU A 23 11.07 -8.98 0.78
N ALA A 24 11.15 -8.00 1.68
CA ALA A 24 12.22 -7.91 2.69
C ALA A 24 12.28 -9.17 3.57
N PHE A 25 11.12 -9.65 4.03
CA PHE A 25 11.02 -10.87 4.83
C PHE A 25 11.46 -12.11 4.04
N ILE A 26 10.90 -12.35 2.85
CA ILE A 26 11.21 -13.55 2.06
C ILE A 26 12.70 -13.55 1.69
N THR A 27 13.26 -12.44 1.25
CA THR A 27 14.68 -12.36 0.92
C THR A 27 15.57 -12.58 2.14
N SER A 28 15.20 -12.08 3.33
CA SER A 28 15.94 -12.35 4.57
C SER A 28 16.06 -13.84 4.89
N LEU A 29 15.06 -14.67 4.54
CA LEU A 29 15.12 -16.13 4.70
C LEU A 29 16.21 -16.80 3.87
N PHE A 30 16.62 -16.17 2.75
CA PHE A 30 17.63 -16.71 1.84
C PHE A 30 19.00 -16.07 2.03
N THR A 31 19.09 -14.91 2.67
CA THR A 31 20.35 -14.14 2.80
C THR A 31 21.06 -14.25 4.15
N GLU A 32 20.65 -15.16 5.05
CA GLU A 32 21.21 -15.34 6.43
C GLU A 32 21.28 -14.06 7.29
N GLY A 33 20.73 -12.95 6.78
CA GLY A 33 20.85 -11.61 7.31
C GLY A 33 19.51 -11.09 7.81
N ASP A 34 19.57 -10.20 8.78
CA ASP A 34 18.39 -9.53 9.31
C ASP A 34 17.70 -8.68 8.23
N MET A 35 16.38 -8.76 8.13
CA MET A 35 15.58 -7.92 7.23
C MET A 35 15.79 -6.43 7.53
N TRP A 36 16.17 -6.09 8.76
CA TRP A 36 16.45 -4.73 9.20
C TRP A 36 17.87 -4.26 8.86
N ASN A 37 18.74 -5.16 8.36
CA ASN A 37 20.07 -4.79 7.92
C ASN A 37 20.01 -4.17 6.51
N GLU A 38 19.91 -2.85 6.48
CA GLU A 38 19.83 -2.01 5.27
C GLU A 38 21.04 -2.14 4.34
N GLY A 39 22.18 -2.67 4.84
CA GLY A 39 23.38 -2.93 4.04
C GLY A 39 23.38 -4.26 3.29
N THR A 40 22.34 -5.09 3.47
CA THR A 40 22.23 -6.42 2.86
C THR A 40 20.97 -6.56 2.00
N GLY A 41 20.92 -7.62 1.18
CA GLY A 41 19.88 -7.82 0.17
C GLY A 41 18.43 -7.81 0.68
N GLY A 42 18.20 -8.08 1.98
CA GLY A 42 16.88 -8.02 2.61
C GLY A 42 16.41 -6.61 2.96
N GLY A 43 17.27 -5.80 3.57
CA GLY A 43 16.92 -4.43 3.99
C GLY A 43 16.73 -3.44 2.84
N ALA A 44 17.31 -3.70 1.67
CA ALA A 44 17.09 -2.90 0.46
C ALA A 44 15.61 -2.85 0.04
N TRP A 45 14.83 -3.90 0.33
CA TRP A 45 13.39 -3.92 0.03
C TRP A 45 12.56 -3.04 0.98
N LEU A 46 13.04 -2.80 2.21
CA LEU A 46 12.38 -1.88 3.14
C LEU A 46 12.42 -0.43 2.66
N TRP A 47 13.43 -0.06 1.86
CA TRP A 47 13.48 1.26 1.24
C TRP A 47 12.27 1.54 0.33
N LEU A 48 11.69 0.51 -0.29
CA LEU A 48 10.47 0.67 -1.08
C LEU A 48 9.27 1.09 -0.22
N LEU A 49 9.28 0.85 1.11
CA LEU A 49 8.24 1.37 2.00
C LEU A 49 8.23 2.91 2.03
N PHE A 50 9.38 3.57 1.95
CA PHE A 50 9.44 5.04 1.90
C PHE A 50 8.72 5.61 0.67
N LEU A 51 8.71 4.88 -0.44
CA LEU A 51 7.98 5.27 -1.65
C LEU A 51 6.53 4.78 -1.65
N SER A 52 6.30 3.57 -1.15
CA SER A 52 4.99 2.93 -1.21
C SER A 52 4.02 3.47 -0.16
N LEU A 53 4.50 3.92 1.01
CA LEU A 53 3.70 4.55 2.06
C LEU A 53 2.98 5.81 1.58
N PRO A 54 3.66 6.82 0.99
CA PRO A 54 2.97 7.97 0.39
C PRO A 54 1.95 7.58 -0.68
N GLY A 55 2.30 6.63 -1.55
CA GLY A 55 1.40 6.15 -2.61
C GLY A 55 0.14 5.47 -2.05
N ALA A 56 0.32 4.57 -1.09
CA ALA A 56 -0.77 3.88 -0.40
C ALA A 56 -1.66 4.87 0.37
N PHE A 57 -1.06 5.87 1.02
CA PHE A 57 -1.79 6.92 1.73
C PHE A 57 -2.71 7.71 0.79
N LEU A 58 -2.22 8.13 -0.37
CA LEU A 58 -3.01 8.86 -1.36
C LEU A 58 -4.17 8.02 -1.91
N LEU A 59 -3.92 6.74 -2.21
CA LEU A 59 -4.96 5.82 -2.70
C LEU A 59 -6.04 5.56 -1.64
N PHE A 60 -5.64 5.44 -0.38
CA PHE A 60 -6.57 5.28 0.73
C PHE A 60 -7.40 6.56 0.96
N LEU A 61 -6.76 7.72 0.97
CA LEU A 61 -7.43 9.02 1.14
C LEU A 61 -8.47 9.26 0.04
N THR A 62 -8.11 9.00 -1.22
CA THR A 62 -9.03 9.16 -2.36
C THR A 62 -10.23 8.22 -2.26
N SER A 63 -10.04 6.99 -1.79
CA SER A 63 -11.14 6.05 -1.52
C SER A 63 -12.10 6.58 -0.45
N ILE A 64 -11.57 7.12 0.66
CA ILE A 64 -12.37 7.73 1.73
C ILE A 64 -13.14 8.94 1.23
N ILE A 65 -12.47 9.88 0.55
CA ILE A 65 -13.10 11.11 0.04
C ILE A 65 -14.26 10.75 -0.89
N TRP A 66 -14.05 9.80 -1.80
CA TRP A 66 -15.12 9.38 -2.70
C TRP A 66 -16.29 8.73 -1.96
N TRP A 67 -16.00 7.90 -0.95
CA TRP A 67 -17.03 7.29 -0.11
C TRP A 67 -17.84 8.36 0.62
N LEU A 68 -17.18 9.36 1.19
CA LEU A 68 -17.82 10.48 1.89
C LEU A 68 -18.72 11.30 0.97
N ILE A 69 -18.22 11.70 -0.20
CA ILE A 69 -19.01 12.42 -1.22
C ILE A 69 -20.26 11.62 -1.60
N ARG A 70 -20.09 10.31 -1.80
CA ARG A 70 -21.21 9.43 -2.14
C ARG A 70 -22.22 9.33 -1.00
N ASP A 71 -21.78 9.28 0.26
CA ASP A 71 -22.68 9.21 1.42
C ASP A 71 -23.48 10.51 1.58
N ILE A 72 -22.82 11.67 1.46
CA ILE A 72 -23.49 12.98 1.52
C ILE A 72 -24.55 13.09 0.42
N LYS A 73 -24.21 12.73 -0.83
CA LYS A 73 -25.15 12.76 -1.95
C LYS A 73 -26.35 11.83 -1.76
N LYS A 74 -26.17 10.70 -1.08
CA LYS A 74 -27.26 9.78 -0.75
C LYS A 74 -28.19 10.28 0.35
N ARG A 75 -27.69 11.10 1.28
CA ARG A 75 -28.48 11.62 2.42
C ARG A 75 -29.29 12.87 2.07
N GLY A 76 -28.81 13.68 1.11
CA GLY A 76 -29.50 14.89 0.66
C GLY A 76 -30.58 14.66 -0.40
N ASN A 77 -30.92 13.40 -0.71
CA ASN A 77 -31.80 12.98 -1.79
C ASN A 77 -32.69 11.84 -1.32
#